data_AF-A0A356QSG5-F1
#
_entry.id   AF-A0A356QSG5-F1
#
_cell.length_a   1.000
_cell.length_b   1.000
_cell.length_c   1.000
_cell.angle_alpha   90.00
_cell.angle_beta   90.00
_cell.angle_gamma   90.00
#
_symmetry.space_group_name_H-M   'P 1'
#
loop_
_entity.id
_entity.type
_entity.pdbx_description
1 polymer ?
#
loop_
_entity_poly.entity_id
_entity_poly.type
_entity_poly.pdbx_seq_one_letter_code
_entity_poly.pdbx_strand_id
1 'polypeptide(L)'
;MMQQFEAAKARCPGALVLFRMGDFYELFGDDAKRAAELLDLTLTSRDKGPNATPMAGFPHHQLDPQLVKLVAAGEHVAICEQIDDPKTTKGLLRREVTRIVTPGIASDES
;
A
#
# COMPACT_ATOMS: atom_id res chain seq x y z
N MET A 1 2.71 -14.04 -2.54
CA MET A 1 2.64 -12.63 -2.08
C MET A 1 2.46 -11.67 -3.25
N MET A 2 3.42 -11.56 -4.18
CA MET A 2 3.26 -10.68 -5.36
C MET A 2 2.00 -10.99 -6.18
N GLN A 3 1.62 -12.26 -6.33
CA GLN A 3 0.34 -12.64 -6.97
C GLN A 3 -0.90 -12.07 -6.25
N GLN A 4 -0.89 -11.96 -4.91
CA GLN A 4 -1.99 -11.33 -4.15
C GLN A 4 -1.99 -9.81 -4.32
N PHE A 5 -0.79 -9.20 -4.38
CA PHE A 5 -0.63 -7.78 -4.67
C PHE A 5 -1.14 -7.45 -6.08
N GLU A 6 -0.74 -8.22 -7.10
CA GLU A 6 -1.21 -8.06 -8.47
C GLU A 6 -2.72 -8.26 -8.60
N ALA A 7 -3.29 -9.24 -7.89
CA ALA A 7 -4.73 -9.44 -7.85
C ALA A 7 -5.46 -8.27 -7.18
N ALA A 8 -4.92 -7.71 -6.09
CA ALA A 8 -5.46 -6.51 -5.45
C ALA A 8 -5.36 -5.29 -6.38
N LYS A 9 -4.25 -5.14 -7.09
CA LYS A 9 -4.02 -4.08 -8.08
C LYS A 9 -4.97 -4.18 -9.26
N ALA A 10 -5.22 -5.38 -9.77
CA ALA A 10 -6.17 -5.62 -10.85
C ALA A 10 -7.61 -5.24 -10.47
N ARG A 11 -7.97 -5.33 -9.19
CA ARG A 11 -9.28 -4.90 -8.67
C ARG A 11 -9.41 -3.39 -8.51
N CYS A 12 -8.29 -2.67 -8.39
CA CYS A 12 -8.26 -1.22 -8.16
C CYS A 12 -7.35 -0.53 -9.20
N PRO A 13 -7.75 -0.53 -10.50
CA PRO A 13 -6.94 0.08 -11.54
C PRO A 13 -6.75 1.58 -11.26
N GLY A 14 -5.51 2.05 -11.32
CA GLY A 14 -5.16 3.46 -11.07
C GLY A 14 -5.06 3.87 -9.60
N ALA A 15 -5.33 2.99 -8.63
CA ALA A 15 -5.12 3.29 -7.21
C ALA A 15 -3.75 2.80 -6.73
N LEU A 16 -3.09 3.56 -5.85
CA LEU A 16 -1.92 3.12 -5.09
C LEU A 16 -2.35 2.02 -4.11
N VAL A 17 -1.70 0.86 -4.14
CA VAL A 17 -2.04 -0.25 -3.24
C VAL A 17 -1.08 -0.26 -2.05
N LEU A 18 -1.59 0.11 -0.87
CA LEU A 18 -0.91 -0.04 0.40
C LEU A 18 -1.08 -1.47 0.88
N PHE A 19 -0.03 -2.28 0.79
CA PHE A 19 -0.06 -3.69 1.13
C PHE A 19 0.50 -3.93 2.52
N ARG A 20 -0.33 -4.39 3.47
CA ARG A 20 0.12 -4.62 4.84
C ARG A 20 1.02 -5.85 4.92
N MET A 21 2.24 -5.62 5.37
CA MET A 21 3.25 -6.62 5.67
C MET A 21 3.72 -6.46 7.11
N GLY A 22 3.04 -7.18 8.01
CA GLY A 22 3.29 -7.06 9.45
C GLY A 22 2.99 -5.64 9.94
N ASP A 23 4.04 -4.96 10.41
CA ASP A 23 3.97 -3.62 10.97
C ASP A 23 4.17 -2.49 9.96
N PHE A 24 4.26 -2.80 8.66
CA PHE A 24 4.47 -1.82 7.58
C PHE A 24 3.39 -1.90 6.51
N TYR A 25 3.11 -0.76 5.89
CA TYR A 25 2.48 -0.70 4.57
C TYR A 25 3.56 -0.57 3.51
N GLU A 26 3.55 -1.48 2.56
CA GLU A 26 4.50 -1.52 1.44
C GLU A 26 3.78 -1.35 0.11
N LEU A 27 4.43 -0.63 -0.79
CA LEU A 27 4.05 -0.46 -2.19
C LEU A 27 5.18 -1.01 -3.06
N PHE A 28 4.83 -1.47 -4.26
CA PHE A 28 5.77 -2.08 -5.20
C PHE A 28 5.69 -1.45 -6.59
N GLY A 29 6.79 -1.48 -7.33
CA GLY A 29 6.84 -1.04 -8.72
C GLY A 29 6.65 0.48 -8.87
N ASP A 30 5.76 0.89 -9.77
CA ASP A 30 5.51 2.31 -10.01
C ASP A 30 4.76 2.98 -8.86
N ASP A 31 3.92 2.24 -8.12
CA ASP A 31 3.27 2.75 -6.90
C ASP A 31 4.31 3.11 -5.84
N ALA A 32 5.37 2.33 -5.73
CA ALA A 32 6.47 2.61 -4.81
C ALA A 32 7.19 3.91 -5.18
N LYS A 33 7.50 4.11 -6.48
CA LYS A 33 8.14 5.34 -6.95
C LYS A 33 7.25 6.55 -6.68
N ARG A 34 5.96 6.44 -6.99
CA ARG A 34 4.99 7.52 -6.82
C ARG A 34 4.79 7.88 -5.36
N ALA A 35 4.58 6.89 -4.51
CA ALA A 35 4.45 7.11 -3.06
C ALA A 35 5.75 7.63 -2.44
N ALA A 36 6.92 7.19 -2.91
CA ALA A 36 8.20 7.72 -2.45
C ALA A 36 8.35 9.21 -2.74
N GLU A 37 7.95 9.66 -3.93
CA GLU A 37 7.96 11.08 -4.31
C GLU A 37 6.95 11.91 -3.50
N LEU A 38 5.71 11.42 -3.36
CA LEU A 38 4.63 12.17 -2.70
C LEU A 38 4.78 12.23 -1.18
N LEU A 39 5.33 11.19 -0.57
CA LEU A 39 5.41 11.04 0.89
C LEU A 39 6.82 11.25 1.44
N ASP A 40 7.78 11.58 0.58
CA ASP A 40 9.20 11.71 0.90
C ASP A 40 9.75 10.42 1.57
N LEU A 41 9.40 9.26 0.99
CA LEU A 41 9.86 7.97 1.49
C LEU A 41 11.14 7.55 0.78
N THR A 42 11.98 6.80 1.50
CA THR A 42 13.13 6.15 0.87
C THR A 42 12.67 5.07 -0.10
N LEU A 43 12.95 5.27 -1.39
CA LEU A 43 12.76 4.24 -2.40
C LEU A 43 13.85 3.17 -2.26
N THR A 44 13.43 1.95 -2.00
CA THR A 44 14.29 0.77 -1.85
C THR A 44 13.97 -0.25 -2.94
N SER A 45 14.55 -1.44 -2.84
CA SER A 45 14.27 -2.55 -3.75
C SER A 45 14.16 -3.85 -2.98
N ARG A 46 13.16 -4.66 -3.32
CA ARG A 46 12.86 -5.92 -2.63
C ARG A 46 13.91 -7.00 -2.89
N ASP A 47 14.42 -7.07 -4.11
CA ASP A 47 15.39 -8.06 -4.57
C ASP A 47 16.70 -7.38 -5.00
N LYS A 48 17.80 -8.14 -4.97
CA LYS A 48 19.11 -7.69 -5.45
C LYS A 48 19.39 -8.28 -6.82
N GLY A 49 19.53 -7.43 -7.85
CA GLY A 49 19.89 -7.86 -9.21
C GLY A 49 18.98 -7.29 -10.31
N PRO A 50 19.02 -7.84 -11.54
CA PRO A 50 18.29 -7.31 -12.70
C PRO A 50 16.75 -7.35 -12.56
N ASN A 51 16.23 -8.13 -11.61
CA ASN A 51 14.80 -8.23 -11.31
C ASN A 51 14.41 -7.43 -10.05
N ALA A 52 15.22 -6.47 -9.63
CA ALA A 52 14.94 -5.61 -8.48
C ALA A 52 13.62 -4.87 -8.69
N THR A 53 12.62 -5.19 -7.87
CA THR A 53 11.33 -4.49 -7.86
C THR A 53 11.44 -3.30 -6.91
N PRO A 54 11.18 -2.05 -7.40
CA PRO A 54 11.13 -0.87 -6.55
C PRO A 54 10.13 -1.05 -5.43
N MET A 55 10.48 -0.61 -4.23
CA MET A 55 9.69 -0.79 -3.03
C MET A 55 9.79 0.43 -2.14
N ALA A 56 8.66 0.90 -1.62
CA ALA A 56 8.61 1.97 -0.65
C ALA A 56 7.59 1.58 0.42
N GLY A 57 7.80 2.03 1.65
CA GLY A 57 6.88 1.70 2.72
C GLY A 57 7.07 2.58 3.94
N PHE A 58 6.07 2.52 4.83
CA PHE A 58 6.04 3.26 6.07
C PHE A 58 5.36 2.43 7.18
N PRO A 59 5.61 2.75 8.47
CA PRO A 59 5.02 2.01 9.57
C PRO A 59 3.48 2.10 9.58
N HIS A 60 2.78 1.02 9.93
CA HIS A 60 1.33 0.94 9.86
C HIS A 60 0.59 2.01 10.68
N HIS A 61 1.18 2.45 11.80
CA HIS A 61 0.61 3.53 12.63
C HIS A 61 0.67 4.90 11.96
N GLN A 62 1.42 5.05 10.86
CA GLN A 62 1.45 6.26 10.04
C GLN A 62 0.44 6.20 8.89
N LEU A 63 -0.46 5.21 8.85
CA LEU A 63 -1.45 5.08 7.77
C LEU A 63 -2.28 6.35 7.59
N ASP A 64 -2.91 6.84 8.66
CA ASP A 64 -3.78 8.03 8.58
C ASP A 64 -3.06 9.28 8.05
N PRO A 65 -1.90 9.72 8.59
CA PRO A 65 -1.24 10.91 8.08
C PRO A 65 -0.69 10.74 6.65
N GLN A 66 -0.27 9.53 6.25
CA GLN A 66 0.20 9.30 4.88
C GLN A 66 -0.98 9.23 3.89
N LEU A 67 -2.11 8.64 4.28
CA LEU A 67 -3.35 8.65 3.50
C LEU A 67 -3.81 10.07 3.20
N VAL A 68 -3.81 10.95 4.20
CA VAL A 68 -4.20 12.36 4.01
C VAL A 68 -3.36 13.02 2.91
N LYS A 69 -2.04 12.80 2.92
CA LYS A 69 -1.13 13.34 1.88
C LYS A 69 -1.40 12.75 0.50
N LEU A 70 -1.56 11.43 0.40
CA LEU A 70 -1.82 10.76 -0.88
C LEU A 70 -3.15 11.24 -1.49
N VAL A 71 -4.21 11.30 -0.67
CA VAL A 71 -5.53 11.75 -1.11
C VAL A 71 -5.51 13.24 -1.47
N ALA A 72 -4.82 14.07 -0.69
CA ALA A 72 -4.63 15.49 -1.02
C ALA A 72 -3.84 15.70 -2.32
N ALA A 73 -2.96 14.77 -2.69
CA ALA A 73 -2.26 14.76 -3.97
C ALA A 73 -3.14 14.26 -5.14
N GLY A 74 -4.41 13.91 -4.89
CA GLY A 74 -5.34 13.42 -5.91
C GLY A 74 -5.18 11.92 -6.21
N GLU A 75 -4.43 11.18 -5.40
CA GLU A 75 -4.23 9.74 -5.61
C GLU A 75 -5.37 8.93 -4.99
N HIS A 76 -5.84 7.92 -5.72
CA HIS A 76 -6.73 6.91 -5.16
C HIS A 76 -5.87 5.90 -4.40
N VAL A 77 -6.28 5.50 -3.19
CA VAL A 77 -5.49 4.61 -2.34
C VAL A 77 -6.32 3.40 -1.92
N ALA A 78 -5.86 2.20 -2.26
CA ALA A 78 -6.44 0.95 -1.80
C ALA A 78 -5.60 0.39 -0.64
N ILE A 79 -6.26 0.10 0.49
CA ILE A 79 -5.64 -0.46 1.69
C ILE A 79 -5.90 -1.96 1.69
N CYS A 80 -4.83 -2.75 1.63
CA CYS A 80 -4.87 -4.20 1.64
C CYS A 80 -4.35 -4.70 3.00
N GLU A 81 -5.26 -5.20 3.81
CA GLU A 81 -4.98 -5.66 5.17
C GLU A 81 -4.68 -7.14 5.21
N GLN A 82 -3.91 -7.54 6.22
CA GLN A 82 -3.69 -8.95 6.52
C GLN A 82 -4.83 -9.46 7.41
N ILE A 83 -5.63 -10.38 6.87
CA ILE A 83 -6.83 -10.89 7.54
C ILE A 83 -6.47 -12.04 8.49
N ASP A 84 -5.54 -12.90 8.07
CA ASP A 84 -5.11 -14.03 8.88
C ASP A 84 -4.08 -13.63 9.94
N ASP A 85 -4.24 -14.14 11.16
CA ASP A 85 -3.27 -13.97 12.24
C ASP A 85 -1.99 -14.78 11.91
N PRO A 86 -0.81 -14.15 11.91
CA PRO A 86 0.45 -14.82 11.59
C PRO A 86 0.85 -15.87 12.63
N LYS A 87 0.29 -15.83 13.85
CA LYS A 87 0.55 -16.78 14.93
C LYS A 87 -0.28 -18.05 14.80
N THR A 88 -1.47 -17.98 14.21
CA THR A 88 -2.40 -19.11 14.10
C THR A 88 -2.37 -19.78 12.74
N THR A 89 -1.88 -19.08 11.70
CA THR A 89 -1.96 -19.52 10.32
C THR A 89 -0.61 -20.03 9.82
N LYS A 90 -0.53 -21.34 9.53
CA LYS A 90 0.63 -21.94 8.85
C LYS A 90 0.46 -21.80 7.34
N GLY A 91 1.30 -21.01 6.70
CA GLY A 91 1.34 -20.87 5.23
C GLY A 91 1.20 -19.42 4.75
N LEU A 92 0.65 -19.24 3.55
CA LEU A 92 0.47 -17.92 2.95
C LEU A 92 -0.70 -17.20 3.61
N LEU A 93 -0.40 -16.14 4.37
CA LEU A 93 -1.40 -15.28 5.01
C LEU A 93 -2.31 -14.64 3.95
N ARG A 94 -3.63 -14.72 4.15
CA ARG A 94 -4.60 -14.05 3.28
C ARG A 94 -4.59 -12.55 3.52
N ARG A 95 -4.70 -11.82 2.41
CA ARG A 95 -4.74 -10.37 2.36
C ARG A 95 -5.84 -9.93 1.44
N GLU A 96 -6.60 -8.96 1.88
CA GLU A 96 -7.76 -8.46 1.16
C GLU A 96 -7.80 -6.93 1.21
N VAL A 97 -8.28 -6.32 0.12
CA VAL A 97 -8.56 -4.89 0.10
C VAL A 97 -9.75 -4.64 1.01
N THR A 98 -9.49 -3.95 2.13
CA THR A 98 -10.52 -3.64 3.14
C THR A 98 -11.15 -2.28 2.92
N ARG A 99 -10.38 -1.34 2.34
CA ARG A 99 -10.84 0.04 2.13
C ARG A 99 -10.21 0.61 0.87
N ILE A 100 -10.99 1.38 0.13
CA ILE A 100 -10.51 2.23 -0.97
C ILE A 100 -10.84 3.67 -0.57
N VAL A 101 -9.85 4.55 -0.64
CA VAL A 101 -9.96 5.96 -0.32
C VAL A 101 -9.72 6.74 -1.60
N THR A 102 -10.66 7.60 -1.98
CA THR A 102 -10.60 8.42 -3.18
C THR A 102 -10.60 9.90 -2.82
N PRO A 103 -9.95 10.77 -3.62
CA PRO A 103 -10.09 12.21 -3.50
C PRO A 103 -11.54 12.61 -3.80
N GLY A 104 -12.20 13.21 -2.81
CA GLY A 104 -13.65 13.46 -2.79
C GLY A 104 -14.37 12.28 -2.13
N ILE A 105 -14.87 12.38 -0.89
CA ILE A 105 -15.66 13.46 -0.30
C ILE A 105 -14.94 13.94 0.97
N ALA A 106 -14.45 15.18 0.95
CA ALA A 106 -14.21 15.90 2.19
C ALA A 106 -15.60 16.21 2.78
N SER A 107 -16.08 15.36 3.67
CA SER A 107 -16.95 15.86 4.72
C SER A 107 -16.05 16.68 5.63
N ASP A 108 -15.98 17.96 5.28
CA ASP A 108 -15.58 19.06 6.15
C ASP A 108 -16.38 18.92 7.45
N GLU A 109 -15.76 18.44 8.51
CA GLU A 109 -16.30 18.57 9.86
C GLU A 109 -15.75 19.90 10.39
N SER A 110 -16.55 20.95 10.23
CA SER A 110 -16.36 22.30 10.78
C SER A 110 -16.34 22.31 12.32
#